data_AF-A0A0F9HXF2-F1
#
_entry.id   AF-A0A0F9HXF2-F1
#
_cell.length_a   1.000
_cell.length_b   1.000
_cell.length_c   1.000
_cell.angle_alpha   90.00
_cell.angle_beta   90.00
_cell.angle_gamma   90.00
#
_symmetry.space_group_name_H-M   'P 1'
#
loop_
_entity.id
_entity.type
_entity.pdbx_description
1 polymer ?
#
loop_
_entity_poly.entity_id
_entity_poly.type
_entity_poly.pdbx_seq_one_letter_code
_entity_poly.pdbx_strand_id
1 'polypeptide(L)'
;MSDQNFFTRKEGYGTLLDEYQGNYSLIDAKNVDENIYKTWAFLSKWQDGKPVPSGKKRPMGIYLGDKEMAIKALEFFLAKIKDSLFKT
;
A
#
# COMPACT_ATOMS: atom_id res chain seq x y z
N MET A 1 -15.34 -3.86 -14.27
CA MET A 1 -15.12 -5.03 -13.40
C MET A 1 -14.43 -4.55 -12.15
N SER A 2 -14.94 -4.84 -10.95
CA SER A 2 -14.24 -4.47 -9.71
C SER A 2 -12.93 -5.26 -9.63
N ASP A 3 -11.79 -4.61 -9.75
CA ASP A 3 -10.50 -5.27 -9.50
C ASP A 3 -10.52 -5.83 -8.08
N GLN A 4 -10.47 -7.16 -7.95
CA GLN A 4 -10.62 -7.88 -6.68
C GLN A 4 -9.54 -7.53 -5.64
N ASN A 5 -8.51 -6.79 -6.06
CA ASN A 5 -7.35 -6.41 -5.26
C ASN A 5 -7.41 -4.96 -4.77
N PHE A 6 -8.47 -4.20 -5.09
CA PHE A 6 -8.64 -2.80 -4.67
C PHE A 6 -9.67 -2.67 -3.55
N PHE A 7 -9.19 -2.36 -2.34
CA PHE A 7 -10.03 -2.04 -1.20
C PHE A 7 -10.35 -0.53 -1.18
N THR A 8 -11.59 -0.17 -1.51
CA THR A 8 -12.02 1.24 -1.49
C THR A 8 -12.28 1.70 -0.05
N ARG A 9 -11.72 2.86 0.31
CA ARG A 9 -11.96 3.55 1.59
C ARG A 9 -13.02 4.63 1.43
N LYS A 10 -12.69 5.77 0.79
CA LYS A 10 -13.57 6.94 0.66
C LYS A 10 -13.25 7.72 -0.63
N GLU A 11 -14.26 8.28 -1.30
CA GLU A 11 -14.09 9.19 -2.45
C GLU A 11 -13.21 8.59 -3.58
N GLY A 12 -13.35 7.29 -3.82
CA GLY A 12 -12.55 6.56 -4.78
C GLY A 12 -11.12 6.24 -4.32
N TYR A 13 -10.63 6.78 -3.20
CA TYR A 13 -9.34 6.40 -2.62
C TYR A 13 -9.43 5.05 -1.90
N GLY A 14 -8.36 4.27 -1.96
CA GLY A 14 -8.32 2.92 -1.45
C GLY A 14 -6.90 2.35 -1.41
N THR A 15 -6.79 1.10 -1.02
CA THR A 15 -5.53 0.36 -1.02
C THR A 15 -5.59 -0.72 -2.09
N LEU A 16 -4.57 -0.79 -2.94
CA LEU A 16 -4.40 -1.83 -3.95
C LEU A 16 -3.32 -2.81 -3.49
N LEU A 17 -3.62 -4.11 -3.54
CA LEU A 17 -2.59 -5.15 -3.49
C LEU A 17 -2.04 -5.36 -4.91
N ASP A 18 -0.76 -5.06 -5.11
CA ASP A 18 -0.10 -5.12 -6.41
C ASP A 18 1.00 -6.19 -6.41
N GLU A 19 1.10 -6.93 -7.50
CA GLU A 19 2.14 -7.95 -7.70
C GLU A 19 3.11 -7.50 -8.79
N TYR A 20 4.41 -7.57 -8.51
CA TYR A 20 5.46 -7.30 -9.49
C TYR A 20 6.61 -8.28 -9.34
N GLN A 21 6.87 -9.11 -10.36
CA GLN A 21 7.94 -10.13 -10.31
C GLN A 21 7.80 -11.10 -9.11
N GLY A 22 6.57 -11.55 -8.83
CA GLY A 22 6.27 -12.50 -7.73
C GLY A 22 6.25 -11.88 -6.33
N ASN A 23 6.38 -10.57 -6.25
CA ASN A 23 6.49 -9.80 -5.02
C ASN A 23 5.23 -8.97 -4.80
N TYR A 24 4.61 -9.09 -3.63
CA TYR A 24 3.37 -8.38 -3.31
C TYR A 24 3.64 -7.10 -2.52
N SER A 25 2.92 -6.03 -2.87
CA SER A 25 2.99 -4.75 -2.17
C SER A 25 1.62 -4.14 -1.92
N LEU A 26 1.46 -3.45 -0.80
CA LEU A 26 0.32 -2.55 -0.57
C LEU A 26 0.64 -1.17 -1.13
N ILE A 27 -0.23 -0.64 -1.98
CA ILE A 27 -0.10 0.66 -2.63
C ILE A 27 -1.37 1.49 -2.35
N ASP A 28 -1.21 2.79 -2.09
CA ASP A 28 -2.35 3.70 -2.12
C ASP A 28 -2.82 3.88 -3.57
N ALA A 29 -4.13 3.91 -3.81
CA ALA A 29 -4.65 4.05 -5.15
C ALA A 29 -5.99 4.78 -5.15
N LYS A 30 -6.32 5.39 -6.28
CA LYS A 30 -7.56 6.13 -6.48
C LYS A 30 -8.29 5.58 -7.70
N ASN A 31 -9.54 5.21 -7.53
CA ASN A 31 -10.47 4.93 -8.61
C ASN A 31 -11.09 6.25 -9.10
N VAL A 32 -10.90 6.54 -10.39
CA VAL A 32 -11.51 7.69 -11.09
C VAL A 32 -12.04 7.16 -12.42
N ASP A 33 -13.33 7.34 -12.67
CA ASP A 33 -14.00 6.97 -13.93
C ASP A 33 -13.65 5.52 -14.38
N GLU A 34 -13.82 4.56 -13.47
CA GLU A 34 -13.53 3.13 -13.67
C GLU A 34 -12.05 2.77 -13.85
N ASN A 35 -11.13 3.72 -13.73
CA ASN A 35 -9.69 3.50 -13.83
C ASN A 35 -9.01 3.60 -12.46
N ILE A 36 -8.11 2.67 -12.16
CA ILE A 36 -7.34 2.68 -10.91
C ILE A 36 -5.98 3.35 -11.12
N TYR A 37 -5.82 4.51 -10.51
CA TYR A 37 -4.57 5.28 -10.49
C TYR A 37 -3.78 4.96 -9.23
N LYS A 38 -2.64 4.28 -9.41
CA LYS A 38 -1.69 4.00 -8.32
C LYS A 38 -1.09 5.30 -7.80
N THR A 39 -1.38 5.62 -6.53
CA THR A 39 -0.80 6.75 -5.81
C THR A 39 0.39 6.22 -5.01
N TRP A 40 1.56 6.25 -5.62
CA TRP A 40 2.76 5.83 -4.91
C TRP A 40 3.12 6.85 -3.83
N ALA A 41 3.24 6.39 -2.59
CA ALA A 41 3.82 7.17 -1.51
C ALA A 41 5.32 7.34 -1.81
N PHE A 42 5.67 8.39 -2.55
CA PHE A 42 7.06 8.73 -2.74
C PHE A 42 7.60 9.27 -1.41
N LEU A 43 8.58 8.59 -0.80
CA LEU A 43 9.45 9.31 0.12
C LEU A 43 10.18 10.36 -0.70
N SER A 44 9.87 11.62 -0.47
CA SER A 44 10.90 12.63 -0.62
C SER A 44 12.10 12.14 0.20
N LYS A 45 13.28 12.01 -0.41
CA LYS A 45 14.48 11.95 0.42
C LYS A 45 14.46 13.23 1.25
N TRP A 46 14.51 13.12 2.56
CA TRP A 46 14.64 14.27 3.44
C TRP A 46 16.12 14.47 3.70
N GLN A 47 16.62 15.66 3.40
CA GLN A 47 17.98 16.07 3.74
C GLN A 47 17.88 17.40 4.47
N ASP A 48 18.47 17.49 5.65
CA ASP A 48 18.46 18.68 6.50
C ASP A 48 17.04 19.24 6.76
N GLY A 49 16.08 18.35 7.02
CA GLY A 49 14.69 18.73 7.31
C GLY A 49 13.90 19.26 6.11
N LYS A 50 14.45 19.19 4.89
CA LYS A 50 13.79 19.62 3.66
C LYS A 50 13.57 18.45 2.69
N PRO A 51 12.44 18.41 1.98
CA PRO A 51 12.21 17.42 0.95
C PRO A 51 13.13 17.69 -0.24
N VAL A 52 13.98 16.74 -0.59
CA VAL A 52 14.85 16.80 -1.77
C VAL A 52 13.96 16.66 -3.02
N PRO A 53 13.92 17.66 -3.91
CA PRO A 53 13.28 17.52 -5.21
C PRO A 53 14.09 16.50 -6.02
N SER A 54 13.47 15.46 -6.59
CA SER A 54 14.19 14.67 -7.60
C SER A 54 13.31 14.00 -8.63
N GLY A 55 13.82 13.94 -9.87
CA GLY A 55 13.44 12.97 -10.90
C GLY A 55 13.92 11.54 -10.64
N LYS A 56 14.10 11.16 -9.36
CA LYS A 56 14.45 9.79 -8.91
C LYS A 56 13.62 9.36 -7.69
N LYS A 57 12.40 9.89 -7.55
CA LYS A 57 11.44 9.39 -6.56
C LYS A 57 11.13 7.93 -6.89
N ARG A 58 11.52 7.00 -6.02
CA ARG A 58 11.06 5.62 -6.13
C ARG A 58 9.75 5.48 -5.37
N PRO A 59 8.75 4.81 -5.94
CA PRO A 59 7.58 4.42 -5.19
C PRO A 59 7.96 3.61 -3.93
N MET A 60 7.45 3.97 -2.74
CA MET A 60 7.40 3.00 -1.64
C MET A 60 6.08 2.24 -1.71
N GLY A 61 6.14 1.03 -2.27
CA GLY A 61 5.20 -0.02 -1.86
C GLY A 61 5.66 -0.57 -0.52
N ILE A 62 4.72 -0.92 0.36
CA ILE A 62 5.05 -1.77 1.51
C ILE A 62 5.21 -3.18 0.95
N TYR A 63 6.47 -3.59 0.73
CA TYR A 63 6.77 -4.91 0.21
C TYR A 63 6.50 -5.97 1.28
N LEU A 64 5.62 -6.92 0.97
CA LEU A 64 5.17 -7.96 1.89
C LEU A 64 5.88 -9.30 1.70
N GLY A 65 6.71 -9.43 0.65
CA GLY A 65 7.36 -10.69 0.29
C GLY A 65 6.69 -11.39 -0.88
N ASP A 66 7.06 -12.67 -1.06
CA ASP A 66 6.33 -13.60 -1.91
C ASP A 66 4.92 -13.87 -1.35
N LYS A 67 4.14 -14.71 -2.04
CA LYS A 67 2.76 -15.03 -1.65
C LYS A 67 2.64 -15.55 -0.22
N GLU A 68 3.54 -16.45 0.20
CA GLU A 68 3.48 -17.07 1.53
C GLU A 68 3.84 -16.06 2.62
N MET A 69 4.88 -15.25 2.39
CA MET A 69 5.27 -14.16 3.28
C MET A 69 4.19 -13.10 3.38
N ALA A 70 3.54 -12.75 2.27
CA ALA A 70 2.50 -11.74 2.24
C ALA A 70 1.28 -12.17 3.06
N ILE A 71 0.83 -13.42 2.95
CA ILE A 71 -0.24 -13.98 3.77
C ILE A 71 0.12 -13.87 5.26
N LYS A 72 1.31 -14.34 5.66
CA LYS A 72 1.78 -14.29 7.06
C LYS A 72 1.86 -12.86 7.58
N ALA A 73 2.31 -11.90 6.77
CA ALA A 73 2.39 -10.49 7.15
C ALA A 73 1.00 -9.90 7.39
N LEU A 74 0.04 -10.17 6.49
CA LEU A 74 -1.34 -9.69 6.62
C LEU A 74 -2.05 -10.31 7.84
N GLU A 75 -1.87 -11.61 8.07
CA GLU A 75 -2.40 -12.30 9.27
C GLU A 75 -1.83 -11.71 10.55
N PHE A 76 -0.52 -11.43 10.60
CA PHE A 76 0.11 -10.78 11.74
C PHE A 76 -0.50 -9.40 12.04
N PHE A 77 -0.63 -8.53 11.03
CA PHE A 77 -1.23 -7.21 11.23
C PHE A 77 -2.69 -7.30 11.67
N LEU A 78 -3.46 -8.22 11.09
CA LEU A 78 -4.85 -8.44 11.48
C LEU A 78 -4.96 -8.90 12.94
N ALA A 79 -4.08 -9.80 13.39
CA ALA A 79 -4.02 -10.23 14.77
C ALA A 79 -3.71 -9.07 15.71
N LYS A 80 -2.73 -8.21 15.39
CA LYS A 80 -2.40 -7.03 16.19
C LYS A 80 -3.55 -6.03 16.29
N ILE A 81 -4.29 -5.82 15.20
CA ILE A 81 -5.48 -4.95 15.22
C ILE A 81 -6.55 -5.54 16.13
N LYS A 82 -6.83 -6.84 16.01
CA LYS A 82 -7.80 -7.53 16.88
C LYS A 82 -7.38 -7.43 18.34
N ASP A 83 -6.15 -7.78 18.68
CA ASP A 83 -5.62 -7.69 20.04
C ASP A 83 -5.70 -6.27 20.62
N SER A 84 -5.45 -5.25 19.78
CA SER A 84 -5.55 -3.85 20.19
C SER A 84 -7.00 -3.40 20.44
N LEU A 85 -7.99 -4.03 19.81
CA LEU A 85 -9.41 -3.72 19.99
C LEU A 85 -10.01 -4.38 21.24
N PHE A 86 -9.36 -5.42 21.79
CA PHE A 86 -9.82 -6.15 22.98
C PHE A 86 -9.03 -5.83 24.26
N LYS A 87 -8.08 -4.88 24.21
CA LYS A 87 -7.48 -4.27 25.41
C LYS A 87 -8.29 -3.03 25.81
N THR A 88 -9.47 -3.25 26.37
CA THR A 88 -10.23 -2.27 27.17
C THR A 88 -10.10 -2.60 28.64
#